data_AF-A0A5C8MM80-F1
#
_entry.id   AF-A0A5C8MM80-F1
#
_cell.length_a   1.000
_cell.length_b   1.000
_cell.length_c   1.000
_cell.angle_alpha   90.00
_cell.angle_beta   90.00
_cell.angle_gamma   90.00
#
_symmetry.space_group_name_H-M   'P 1'
#
loop_
_entity.id
_entity.type
_entity.pdbx_description
1 polymer ?
#
loop_
_entity_poly.entity_id
_entity_poly.type
_entity_poly.pdbx_seq_one_letter_code
_entity_poly.pdbx_strand_id
1 'polypeptide(L)'
;HENDFVLFKTKNSLEDAFNFEFIYVAEDAARYLADKKVRGVGIDALGIERSQPGHPTHKTLFSAGVIVIEGLRLKDVPEGSYFMVAAPLKLVGTDAAPARVILFENMQ
;
A
#
# COMPACT_ATOMS: atom_id res chain seq x y z
N HIS A 1 -2.88 4.75 13.57
CA HIS A 1 -3.83 5.75 14.12
C HIS A 1 -4.73 6.28 13.00
N GLU A 2 -5.80 7.00 13.35
CA GLU A 2 -6.62 7.73 12.37
C GLU A 2 -5.73 8.69 11.57
N ASN A 3 -6.02 8.82 10.28
CA ASN A 3 -5.25 9.57 9.30
C ASN A 3 -3.82 9.08 9.05
N ASP A 4 -3.33 7.98 9.61
CA ASP A 4 -2.00 7.46 9.27
C ASP A 4 -1.94 6.96 7.83
N PHE A 5 -0.75 7.01 7.22
CA PHE A 5 -0.43 6.27 6.01
C PHE A 5 0.49 5.12 6.39
N VAL A 6 0.03 3.89 6.27
CA VAL A 6 0.77 2.70 6.73
C VAL A 6 1.39 1.96 5.54
N LEU A 7 2.66 1.58 5.64
CA LEU A 7 3.35 0.79 4.61
C LEU A 7 3.71 -0.57 5.17
N PHE A 8 3.38 -1.64 4.45
CA PHE A 8 3.68 -3.00 4.86
C PHE A 8 4.89 -3.54 4.09
N LYS A 9 6.00 -3.72 4.81
CA LYS A 9 7.11 -4.54 4.35
C LYS A 9 6.80 -6.00 4.66
N THR A 10 6.94 -6.86 3.66
CA THR A 10 6.73 -8.29 3.78
C THR A 10 7.90 -9.05 3.14
N LYS A 11 7.76 -10.37 2.96
CA LYS A 11 8.73 -11.16 2.18
C LYS A 11 8.76 -10.76 0.70
N ASN A 12 7.72 -10.11 0.15
CA ASN A 12 7.69 -9.68 -1.24
C ASN A 12 8.87 -8.75 -1.59
N SER A 13 9.29 -7.89 -0.66
CA SER A 13 10.48 -7.02 -0.83
C SER A 13 11.79 -7.79 -1.05
N LEU A 14 11.87 -9.06 -0.65
CA LEU A 14 13.07 -9.90 -0.79
C LEU A 14 13.12 -10.61 -2.15
N GLU A 15 12.05 -10.55 -2.94
CA GLU A 15 11.94 -11.20 -4.24
C GLU A 15 12.03 -10.15 -5.35
N ASP A 16 12.76 -10.48 -6.43
CA ASP A 16 12.86 -9.63 -7.63
C ASP A 16 11.99 -10.16 -8.79
N ALA A 17 11.67 -11.45 -8.80
CA ALA A 17 10.77 -12.06 -9.76
C ALA A 17 9.32 -12.01 -9.25
N PHE A 18 8.35 -12.10 -10.16
CA PHE A 18 6.96 -12.20 -9.78
C PHE A 18 6.65 -13.55 -9.11
N ASN A 19 5.94 -13.50 -8.00
CA ASN A 19 5.48 -14.66 -7.25
C ASN A 19 3.96 -14.62 -7.14
N PHE A 20 3.26 -15.61 -7.71
CA PHE A 20 1.80 -15.70 -7.68
C PHE A 20 1.24 -15.85 -6.26
N GLU A 21 2.06 -16.30 -5.31
CA GLU A 21 1.68 -16.49 -3.91
C GLU A 21 2.10 -15.32 -3.01
N PHE A 22 2.30 -14.12 -3.58
CA PHE A 22 2.71 -12.91 -2.86
C PHE A 22 1.88 -12.66 -1.60
N ILE A 23 2.50 -12.09 -0.58
CA ILE A 23 1.83 -11.67 0.64
C ILE A 23 0.92 -10.48 0.32
N TYR A 24 -0.33 -10.54 0.75
CA TYR A 24 -1.37 -9.57 0.44
C TYR A 24 -2.13 -9.15 1.71
N VAL A 25 -2.99 -8.14 1.61
CA VAL A 25 -3.86 -7.69 2.70
C VAL A 25 -5.19 -8.45 2.63
N ALA A 26 -5.45 -9.30 3.63
CA ALA A 26 -6.71 -10.02 3.76
C ALA A 26 -7.88 -9.06 4.07
N GLU A 27 -9.09 -9.50 3.75
CA GLU A 27 -10.32 -8.70 3.88
C GLU A 27 -10.57 -8.20 5.31
N ASP A 28 -10.28 -9.01 6.33
CA ASP A 28 -10.40 -8.63 7.74
C ASP A 28 -9.42 -7.53 8.14
N ALA A 29 -8.17 -7.59 7.66
CA ALA A 29 -7.20 -6.52 7.82
C ALA A 29 -7.63 -5.24 7.08
N ALA A 30 -8.21 -5.37 5.88
CA ALA A 30 -8.75 -4.23 5.14
C ALA A 30 -9.89 -3.54 5.91
N ARG A 31 -10.82 -4.32 6.49
CA ARG A 31 -11.88 -3.82 7.37
C ARG A 31 -11.32 -3.11 8.59
N TYR A 32 -10.36 -3.72 9.26
CA TYR A 32 -9.71 -3.12 10.42
C TYR A 32 -9.05 -1.76 10.09
N LEU A 33 -8.35 -1.68 8.95
CA LEU A 33 -7.73 -0.42 8.50
C LEU A 33 -8.78 0.65 8.17
N ALA A 34 -9.86 0.27 7.48
CA ALA A 34 -10.98 1.15 7.18
C ALA A 34 -11.64 1.68 8.47
N ASP A 35 -11.92 0.81 9.45
CA ASP A 35 -12.50 1.18 10.74
C ASP A 35 -11.56 2.08 11.56
N LYS A 36 -10.25 1.89 11.42
CA LYS A 36 -9.22 2.77 11.98
C LYS A 36 -9.08 4.10 11.25
N LYS A 37 -9.74 4.29 10.11
CA LYS A 37 -9.71 5.52 9.30
C LYS A 37 -8.29 5.94 8.94
N VAL A 38 -7.46 5.00 8.52
CA VAL A 38 -6.16 5.35 7.93
C VAL A 38 -6.39 6.12 6.63
N ARG A 39 -5.51 7.08 6.30
CA ARG A 39 -5.63 7.84 5.05
C ARG A 39 -5.11 7.05 3.83
N GLY A 40 -4.26 6.05 4.07
CA GLY A 40 -3.69 5.25 3.02
C GLY A 40 -2.96 4.00 3.51
N VAL A 41 -2.81 3.04 2.61
CA VAL A 41 -2.08 1.79 2.80
C VAL A 41 -1.15 1.55 1.61
N GLY A 42 0.07 1.13 1.88
CA GLY A 42 1.04 0.71 0.88
C GLY A 42 1.48 -0.73 1.09
N ILE A 43 1.66 -1.48 0.01
CA ILE A 43 2.16 -2.86 0.03
C ILE A 43 3.33 -3.04 -0.94
N ASP A 44 4.21 -3.97 -0.64
CA ASP A 44 5.39 -4.30 -1.44
C ASP A 44 5.18 -5.46 -2.43
N ALA A 45 3.93 -5.82 -2.73
CA ALA A 45 3.52 -6.67 -3.85
C ALA A 45 2.95 -5.82 -5.00
N LEU A 46 2.96 -6.37 -6.22
CA LEU A 46 2.31 -5.74 -7.39
C LEU A 46 0.78 -5.63 -7.26
N GLY A 47 0.17 -6.31 -6.29
CA GLY A 47 -1.23 -6.15 -5.92
C GLY A 47 -1.41 -6.24 -4.40
N ILE A 48 -2.38 -5.52 -3.84
CA ILE A 48 -2.73 -5.55 -2.42
C ILE A 48 -3.63 -6.75 -2.06
N GLU A 49 -4.08 -7.49 -3.07
CA GLU A 49 -5.03 -8.58 -2.95
C GLU A 49 -4.77 -9.70 -3.95
N ARG A 50 -5.01 -10.95 -3.52
CA ARG A 50 -5.15 -12.13 -4.39
C ARG A 50 -6.10 -13.13 -3.77
N SER A 51 -6.61 -14.07 -4.56
CA SER A 51 -7.41 -15.21 -4.09
C SER A 51 -8.64 -14.86 -3.24
N GLN A 52 -9.18 -13.64 -3.39
CA GLN A 52 -10.39 -13.16 -2.72
C GLN A 52 -11.43 -12.81 -3.78
N PRO A 53 -12.38 -13.72 -4.10
CA PRO A 53 -13.39 -13.49 -5.13
C PRO A 53 -14.18 -12.20 -4.89
N GLY A 54 -14.31 -11.37 -5.93
CA GLY A 54 -15.05 -10.11 -5.85
C GLY A 54 -14.25 -8.92 -5.31
N HIS A 55 -12.95 -9.07 -5.09
CA HIS A 55 -12.01 -8.02 -4.69
C HIS A 55 -12.40 -7.24 -3.41
N PRO A 56 -12.77 -7.93 -2.31
CA PRO A 56 -13.29 -7.26 -1.13
C PRO A 56 -12.25 -6.40 -0.42
N THR A 57 -10.95 -6.68 -0.51
CA THR A 57 -9.90 -5.82 0.06
C THR A 57 -9.91 -4.45 -0.63
N HIS A 58 -9.84 -4.41 -1.97
CA HIS A 58 -9.91 -3.15 -2.72
C HIS A 58 -11.20 -2.38 -2.43
N LYS A 59 -12.35 -3.06 -2.50
CA LYS A 59 -13.66 -2.43 -2.30
C LYS A 59 -13.81 -1.84 -0.90
N THR A 60 -13.34 -2.56 0.13
CA THR A 60 -13.39 -2.08 1.52
C THR A 60 -12.54 -0.83 1.69
N LEU A 61 -11.31 -0.82 1.19
CA LEU A 61 -10.40 0.32 1.28
C LEU A 61 -10.93 1.53 0.49
N PHE A 62 -11.37 1.34 -0.75
CA PHE A 62 -11.90 2.43 -1.58
C PHE A 62 -13.22 3.00 -1.03
N SER A 63 -14.11 2.16 -0.51
CA SER A 63 -15.37 2.63 0.10
C SER A 63 -15.12 3.50 1.33
N ALA A 64 -13.99 3.31 2.02
CA ALA A 64 -13.56 4.12 3.15
C ALA A 64 -12.66 5.31 2.75
N GLY A 65 -12.41 5.53 1.45
CA GLY A 65 -11.55 6.61 0.96
C GLY A 65 -10.06 6.41 1.23
N VAL A 66 -9.63 5.17 1.49
CA VAL A 66 -8.22 4.84 1.75
C VAL A 66 -7.45 4.78 0.43
N ILE A 67 -6.36 5.54 0.32
CA ILE A 67 -5.44 5.49 -0.82
C ILE A 67 -4.66 4.17 -0.80
N VAL A 68 -4.51 3.51 -1.95
CA VAL A 68 -3.71 2.29 -2.11
C VAL A 68 -2.44 2.59 -2.92
N ILE A 69 -1.28 2.15 -2.43
CA ILE A 69 -0.01 2.14 -3.17
C ILE A 69 0.50 0.69 -3.27
N GLU A 70 0.77 0.24 -4.48
CA GLU A 70 1.26 -1.11 -4.76
C GLU A 70 2.65 -1.06 -5.39
N GLY A 71 3.35 -2.19 -5.38
CA GLY A 71 4.66 -2.36 -6.01
C GLY A 71 5.79 -1.63 -5.29
N LEU A 72 5.63 -1.34 -3.99
CA LEU A 72 6.71 -0.73 -3.20
C LEU A 72 7.92 -1.67 -3.09
N ARG A 73 9.11 -1.09 -2.94
CA ARG A 73 10.35 -1.82 -2.65
C ARG A 73 10.88 -1.35 -1.31
N LEU A 74 10.67 -2.14 -0.26
CA LEU A 74 10.93 -1.73 1.12
C LEU A 74 12.10 -2.48 1.76
N LYS A 75 12.79 -3.39 1.04
CA LYS A 75 13.81 -4.28 1.61
C LYS A 75 14.84 -3.55 2.48
N ASP A 76 15.34 -2.41 2.01
CA ASP A 76 16.42 -1.64 2.63
C ASP A 76 15.92 -0.58 3.63
N VAL A 77 14.61 -0.47 3.88
CA VAL A 77 14.02 0.58 4.73
C VAL A 77 13.79 0.07 6.15
N PRO A 78 14.50 0.53 7.19
CA PRO A 78 14.23 0.10 8.57
C PRO A 78 12.77 0.34 8.99
N GLU A 79 12.28 -0.42 9.97
CA GLU A 79 10.97 -0.13 10.56
C GLU A 79 11.01 1.22 11.29
N GLY A 80 10.01 2.07 11.06
CA GLY A 80 9.95 3.37 11.70
C GLY A 80 8.91 4.30 11.07
N SER A 81 8.93 5.55 11.55
CA SER A 81 8.12 6.63 11.00
C SER A 81 8.94 7.46 10.01
N TYR A 82 8.32 7.79 8.87
CA TYR A 82 8.97 8.50 7.78
C TYR A 82 8.09 9.63 7.29
N PHE A 83 8.72 10.68 6.76
CA PHE A 83 8.02 11.60 5.87
C PHE A 83 7.99 10.99 4.47
N MET A 84 6.79 10.70 3.97
CA MET A 84 6.60 10.09 2.66
C MET A 84 6.23 11.14 1.61
N VAL A 85 6.97 11.14 0.50
CA VAL A 85 6.55 11.77 -0.75
C VAL A 85 6.15 10.68 -1.71
N ALA A 86 4.85 10.58 -2.01
CA ALA A 86 4.34 9.72 -3.08
C ALA A 86 3.94 10.63 -4.26
N ALA A 87 4.77 10.65 -5.31
CA ALA A 87 4.61 11.54 -6.47
C ALA A 87 4.10 10.77 -7.70
N PRO A 88 2.78 10.62 -7.89
CA PRO A 88 2.21 10.02 -9.10
C PRO A 88 2.37 10.95 -10.31
N LEU A 89 2.46 10.36 -11.50
CA LEU A 89 2.23 11.13 -12.72
C LEU A 89 0.83 11.73 -12.71
N LYS A 90 0.70 13.00 -13.15
CA LYS A 90 -0.59 13.71 -13.22
C LYS A 90 -1.39 13.28 -14.44
N LEU A 91 -1.85 12.03 -14.44
CA LEU A 91 -2.72 11.46 -15.47
C LEU A 91 -4.18 11.86 -15.20
N VAL A 92 -4.94 12.12 -16.25
CA VAL A 92 -6.34 12.54 -16.17
C VAL A 92 -7.24 11.44 -16.72
N GLY A 93 -8.28 11.07 -15.97
CA GLY A 93 -9.26 10.07 -16.41
C GLY A 93 -8.74 8.63 -16.45
N THR A 94 -7.74 8.30 -15.61
CA THR A 94 -7.16 6.95 -15.51
C THR A 94 -7.49 6.31 -14.17
N ASP A 95 -7.42 4.98 -14.11
CA ASP A 95 -7.71 4.19 -12.90
C ASP A 95 -6.55 4.20 -11.89
N ALA A 96 -5.33 4.41 -12.38
CA ALA A 96 -4.11 4.47 -11.58
C ALA A 96 -3.05 5.34 -12.27
N ALA A 97 -1.96 5.61 -11.55
CA ALA A 97 -0.78 6.27 -12.11
C ALA A 97 0.50 5.67 -11.48
N PRO A 98 1.58 5.50 -12.27
CA PRO A 98 2.87 5.15 -11.69
C PRO A 98 3.36 6.30 -10.82
N ALA A 99 3.96 5.97 -9.68
CA ALA A 99 4.43 6.94 -8.70
C ALA A 99 5.89 6.71 -8.35
N ARG A 100 6.63 7.81 -8.15
CA ARG A 100 7.91 7.77 -7.45
C ARG A 100 7.64 8.00 -5.97
N VAL A 101 7.81 6.95 -5.17
CA VAL A 101 7.65 7.02 -3.71
C VAL A 101 9.02 7.12 -3.06
N ILE A 102 9.18 8.08 -2.16
CA ILE A 102 10.43 8.37 -1.44
C ILE A 102 10.10 8.54 0.04
N LEU A 103 10.94 7.97 0.91
CA LEU A 103 10.85 8.09 2.35
C LEU A 103 12.05 8.87 2.87
N PHE A 104 11.80 9.86 3.72
CA PHE A 104 12.82 10.66 4.38
C PHE A 104 12.79 10.38 5.88
N GLU A 105 13.97 10.09 6.43
CA GLU A 105 14.18 10.08 7.88
C GLU A 105 14.35 11.52 8.37
N ASN A 106 13.80 11.84 9.54
CA ASN A 106 14.09 13.09 10.26
C ASN A 106 13.93 14.38 9.44
N MET A 107 12.78 14.57 8.80
CA MET A 107 12.43 15.90 8.28
C MET A 107 12.09 16.80 9.47
N GLN A 108 13.03 17.68 9.83
CA GLN A 108 12.76 18.88 10.62
C GLN A 108 12.08 19.95 9.76
#